data_AF-A0A1M3LGW4-F1
#
_entry.id   AF-A0A1M3LGW4-F1
#
_cell.length_a   1.000
_cell.length_b   1.000
_cell.length_c   1.000
_cell.angle_alpha   90.00
_cell.angle_beta   90.00
_cell.angle_gamma   90.00
#
_symmetry.space_group_name_H-M   'P 1'
#
loop_
_entity.id
_entity.type
_entity.pdbx_description
1 polymer ?
#
loop_
_entity_poly.entity_id
_entity_poly.type
_entity_poly.pdbx_seq_one_letter_code
_entity_poly.pdbx_strand_id
1 'polypeptide(L)'
;MSPKSKDASAAGTSRRDPSKSKRIRRARKELASVLKAHAELTAGSGVSLKKAQRANAKLASAAAAYAEAVQAKTGLESAFVPGSGQLDGATISSLQTERAAIERTMTGSLRIVPPAPPEDGDSGE
;
A
#
# COMPACT_ATOMS: atom_id res chain seq x y z
N MET A 1 -45.67 -3.60 -43.11
CA MET A 1 -44.33 -3.06 -43.43
C MET A 1 -43.59 -2.90 -42.12
N SER A 2 -42.68 -3.83 -41.81
CA SER A 2 -41.87 -3.79 -40.59
C SER A 2 -40.40 -3.70 -41.01
N PRO A 3 -39.65 -2.66 -40.63
CA PRO A 3 -38.22 -2.67 -40.86
C PRO A 3 -37.51 -3.51 -39.81
N LYS A 4 -36.67 -4.36 -40.39
CA LYS A 4 -35.78 -5.40 -39.89
C LYS A 4 -34.63 -4.84 -39.05
N SER A 5 -34.29 -5.62 -38.01
CA SER A 5 -32.97 -5.87 -37.42
C SER A 5 -31.84 -4.86 -37.67
N LYS A 6 -31.26 -4.35 -36.58
CA LYS A 6 -29.85 -3.96 -36.60
C LYS A 6 -29.19 -4.33 -35.27
N ASP A 7 -28.75 -5.58 -35.19
CA ASP A 7 -27.63 -5.98 -34.36
C ASP A 7 -26.45 -5.06 -34.67
N ALA A 8 -26.18 -4.12 -33.78
CA ALA A 8 -24.90 -3.43 -33.72
C ALA A 8 -24.14 -3.99 -32.53
N SER A 9 -23.58 -5.19 -32.75
CA SER A 9 -22.42 -5.68 -32.02
C SER A 9 -21.30 -4.65 -32.21
N ALA A 10 -21.20 -3.71 -31.27
CA ALA A 10 -20.10 -2.77 -31.22
C ALA A 10 -18.88 -3.54 -30.70
N ALA A 11 -18.08 -4.01 -31.65
CA ALA A 11 -16.76 -4.58 -31.47
C ALA A 11 -15.97 -3.79 -30.41
N GLY A 12 -15.77 -4.42 -29.25
CA GLY A 12 -15.00 -3.92 -28.12
C GLY A 12 -13.52 -3.85 -28.42
N THR A 13 -13.11 -2.95 -29.31
CA THR A 13 -11.71 -2.54 -29.42
C THR A 13 -11.51 -1.37 -28.46
N SER A 14 -11.29 -1.69 -27.18
CA SER A 14 -10.73 -0.75 -26.21
C SER A 14 -9.34 -0.35 -26.72
N ARG A 15 -9.31 0.74 -27.51
CA ARG A 15 -8.08 1.40 -27.93
C ARG A 15 -7.35 1.79 -26.65
N ARG A 16 -6.34 1.00 -26.29
CA ARG A 16 -5.41 1.30 -25.21
C ARG A 16 -4.86 2.70 -25.45
N ASP A 17 -5.31 3.68 -24.68
CA ASP A 17 -4.84 5.05 -24.81
C ASP A 17 -3.33 5.07 -24.49
N PRO A 18 -2.46 5.38 -25.48
CA PRO A 18 -1.01 5.41 -25.27
C PRO A 18 -0.60 6.51 -24.29
N SER A 19 -1.39 7.59 -24.18
CA SER A 19 -1.18 8.68 -23.21
C SER A 19 -1.38 8.19 -21.77
N LYS A 20 -2.49 7.48 -21.50
CA LYS A 20 -2.73 6.86 -20.18
C LYS A 20 -1.66 5.85 -19.80
N SER A 21 -1.21 5.04 -20.77
CA SER A 21 -0.12 4.08 -20.54
C SER A 21 1.22 4.76 -20.23
N LYS A 22 1.52 5.90 -20.86
CA LYS A 22 2.70 6.73 -20.55
C LYS A 22 2.62 7.34 -19.15
N ARG A 23 1.44 7.86 -18.75
CA ARG A 23 1.18 8.38 -17.40
C ARG A 23 1.43 7.32 -16.32
N ILE A 24 0.91 6.10 -16.50
CA ILE A 24 1.13 4.99 -15.56
C ILE A 24 2.62 4.64 -15.45
N ARG A 25 3.34 4.55 -16.57
CA ARG A 25 4.79 4.27 -16.54
C ARG A 25 5.57 5.35 -15.82
N ARG A 26 5.22 6.63 -16.01
CA ARG A 26 5.85 7.75 -15.30
C ARG A 26 5.54 7.68 -13.80
N ALA A 27 4.27 7.50 -13.43
CA ALA A 27 3.86 7.41 -12.03
C ALA A 27 4.50 6.21 -11.31
N ARG A 28 4.61 5.06 -11.99
CA ARG A 28 5.30 3.87 -11.46
C ARG A 28 6.79 4.13 -11.20
N LYS A 29 7.48 4.81 -12.13
CA LYS A 29 8.89 5.18 -11.96
C LYS A 29 9.08 6.12 -10.77
N GLU A 30 8.20 7.11 -10.64
CA GLU A 30 8.22 8.05 -9.51
C GLU A 30 7.98 7.32 -8.18
N LEU A 31 6.96 6.46 -8.11
CA LEU A 31 6.68 5.66 -6.93
C LEU A 31 7.88 4.79 -6.52
N ALA A 32 8.51 4.11 -7.47
CA ALA A 32 9.71 3.30 -7.21
C ALA A 32 10.89 4.15 -6.70
N SER A 33 11.08 5.35 -7.26
CA SER A 33 12.11 6.29 -6.82
C SER A 33 11.90 6.75 -5.38
N VAL A 34 10.66 7.12 -5.04
CA VAL A 34 10.30 7.56 -3.69
C VAL A 34 10.41 6.42 -2.67
N LEU A 35 10.01 5.19 -3.04
CA LEU A 35 10.19 4.01 -2.19
C LEU A 35 11.66 3.73 -1.90
N LYS A 36 12.53 3.83 -2.91
CA LYS A 36 13.98 3.67 -2.71
C LYS A 36 14.53 4.73 -1.76
N ALA A 37 14.18 6.00 -1.96
CA ALA A 37 14.60 7.08 -1.08
C ALA A 37 14.06 6.92 0.36
N HIS A 38 12.84 6.43 0.51
CA HIS A 38 12.24 6.12 1.81
C HIS A 38 12.98 4.98 2.52
N ALA A 39 13.29 3.90 1.81
CA ALA A 39 14.08 2.78 2.32
C ALA A 39 15.49 3.22 2.74
N GLU A 40 16.18 4.03 1.93
CA GLU A 40 17.50 4.59 2.28
C GLU A 40 17.43 5.46 3.54
N LEU A 41 16.37 6.25 3.69
CA LEU A 41 16.15 7.09 4.86
C LEU A 41 15.84 6.27 6.12
N THR A 42 15.12 5.16 6.00
CA THR A 42 14.68 4.33 7.14
C THR A 42 15.68 3.23 7.49
N ALA A 43 16.56 2.85 6.57
CA ALA A 43 17.64 1.88 6.80
C ALA A 43 18.77 2.44 7.70
N GLY A 44 18.92 3.76 7.78
CA GLY A 44 19.87 4.41 8.68
C GLY A 44 19.30 4.57 10.10
N SER A 45 20.04 4.15 11.12
CA SER A 45 19.69 4.40 12.52
C SER A 45 19.84 5.89 12.85
N GLY A 46 18.75 6.66 12.75
CA GLY A 46 18.72 8.06 13.22
C GLY A 46 18.05 9.08 12.32
N VAL A 47 16.93 8.76 11.66
CA VAL A 47 16.09 9.77 11.01
C VAL A 47 15.19 10.48 12.02
N SER A 48 15.20 11.82 12.01
CA SER A 48 14.26 12.59 12.83
C SER A 48 12.82 12.35 12.40
N LEU A 49 11.89 12.35 13.37
CA LEU A 49 10.46 12.09 13.13
C LEU A 49 9.89 12.96 11.99
N LYS A 50 10.23 14.25 11.97
CA LYS A 50 9.78 15.19 10.93
C LYS A 50 10.29 14.80 9.54
N LYS A 51 11.50 14.24 9.44
CA LYS A 51 12.08 13.76 8.18
C LYS A 51 11.39 12.49 7.70
N ALA A 52 11.12 11.55 8.61
CA ALA A 52 10.35 10.34 8.33
C ALA A 52 8.91 10.68 7.88
N GLN A 53 8.24 11.60 8.57
CA GLN A 53 6.89 12.06 8.20
C GLN A 53 6.84 12.69 6.80
N ARG A 54 7.82 13.53 6.45
CA ARG A 54 7.92 14.11 5.10
C ARG A 54 8.15 13.05 4.03
N ALA A 55 8.99 12.06 4.30
CA ALA A 55 9.22 10.93 3.40
C ALA A 55 7.94 10.10 3.22
N ASN A 56 7.21 9.84 4.30
CA ASN A 56 5.91 9.15 4.27
C ASN A 56 4.87 9.93 3.46
N ALA A 57 4.74 11.25 3.66
CA ALA A 57 3.80 12.08 2.91
C ALA A 57 4.11 12.06 1.40
N LYS A 58 5.40 12.10 1.04
CA LYS A 58 5.83 11.98 -0.36
C LYS A 58 5.50 10.61 -0.95
N LEU A 59 5.70 9.54 -0.18
CA LEU A 59 5.34 8.18 -0.59
C LEU A 59 3.83 8.05 -0.81
N ALA A 60 3.02 8.54 0.13
CA ALA A 60 1.56 8.52 0.02
C ALA A 60 1.07 9.27 -1.23
N SER A 61 1.61 10.46 -1.50
CA SER A 61 1.27 11.23 -2.71
C SER A 61 1.66 10.51 -4.00
N ALA A 62 2.84 9.90 -4.07
CA ALA A 62 3.27 9.14 -5.25
C ALA A 62 2.43 7.88 -5.47
N ALA A 63 2.04 7.19 -4.38
CA ALA A 63 1.17 6.02 -4.42
C ALA A 63 -0.23 6.41 -4.93
N ALA A 64 -0.82 7.49 -4.42
CA ALA A 64 -2.10 8.02 -4.87
C ALA A 64 -2.06 8.38 -6.37
N ALA A 65 -1.01 9.07 -6.84
CA ALA A 65 -0.87 9.42 -8.26
C ALA A 65 -0.77 8.19 -9.18
N TYR A 66 -0.12 7.11 -8.73
CA TYR A 66 -0.07 5.84 -9.48
C TYR A 66 -1.44 5.15 -9.49
N ALA A 67 -2.09 5.08 -8.33
CA ALA A 67 -3.44 4.54 -8.15
C ALA A 67 -4.46 5.21 -9.08
N GLU A 68 -4.52 6.54 -9.07
CA GLU A 68 -5.40 7.32 -9.95
C GLU A 68 -5.12 7.06 -11.43
N ALA A 69 -3.84 6.96 -11.81
CA ALA A 69 -3.45 6.69 -13.20
C ALA A 69 -3.89 5.29 -13.66
N VAL A 70 -3.83 4.29 -12.77
CA VAL A 70 -4.29 2.92 -13.03
C VAL A 70 -5.82 2.87 -13.09
N GLN A 71 -6.52 3.49 -12.14
CA GLN A 71 -7.98 3.57 -12.11
C GLN A 71 -8.52 4.27 -13.38
N ALA A 72 -7.92 5.39 -13.78
CA ALA A 72 -8.32 6.12 -15.00
C ALA A 72 -8.15 5.32 -16.30
N LYS A 73 -7.34 4.25 -16.29
CA LYS A 73 -7.14 3.34 -17.43
C LYS A 73 -7.99 2.07 -17.35
N THR A 74 -8.10 1.49 -16.15
CA THR A 74 -8.68 0.16 -15.95
C THR A 74 -10.12 0.19 -15.46
N GLY A 75 -10.57 1.32 -14.91
CA GLY A 75 -11.84 1.41 -14.19
C GLY A 75 -11.85 0.68 -12.85
N LEU A 76 -10.76 -0.03 -12.49
CA LEU A 76 -10.63 -0.72 -11.23
C LEU A 76 -10.30 0.30 -10.14
N GLU A 77 -11.06 0.25 -9.04
CA GLU A 77 -10.72 1.02 -7.85
C GLU A 77 -9.34 0.64 -7.33
N SER A 78 -8.63 1.63 -6.82
CA SER A 78 -7.30 1.43 -6.27
C SER A 78 -7.36 0.69 -4.93
N ALA A 79 -6.51 -0.32 -4.75
CA ALA A 79 -6.30 -0.96 -3.45
C ALA A 79 -5.67 -0.02 -2.39
N PHE A 80 -5.20 1.16 -2.81
CA PHE A 80 -4.60 2.19 -1.96
C PHE A 80 -5.58 3.32 -1.59
N VAL A 81 -6.89 3.13 -1.77
CA VAL A 81 -7.88 4.11 -1.31
C VAL A 81 -7.88 4.15 0.22
N PRO A 82 -7.67 5.31 0.86
CA PRO A 82 -7.81 5.43 2.30
C PRO A 82 -9.26 5.10 2.67
N GLY A 83 -9.49 3.95 3.30
CA GLY A 83 -10.84 3.45 3.56
C GLY A 83 -11.06 1.99 3.15
N SER A 84 -10.50 1.56 2.01
CA SER A 84 -10.79 0.24 1.42
C SER A 84 -10.11 -0.93 2.14
N GLY A 85 -9.28 -0.63 3.15
CA GLY A 85 -8.61 -1.59 4.03
C GLY A 85 -8.42 -0.99 5.42
N GLN A 86 -9.42 -0.24 5.90
CA GLN A 86 -9.39 0.25 7.28
C GLN A 86 -9.32 -0.94 8.23
N LEU A 87 -8.29 -0.94 9.07
CA LEU A 87 -8.23 -1.80 10.24
C LEU A 87 -9.51 -1.58 11.04
N ASP A 88 -10.14 -2.65 11.51
CA ASP A 88 -11.32 -2.51 12.35
C ASP A 88 -10.99 -1.70 13.62
N GLY A 89 -12.01 -1.10 14.23
CA GLY A 89 -11.82 -0.22 15.38
C GLY A 89 -11.12 -0.89 16.57
N ALA A 90 -11.31 -2.20 16.76
CA ALA A 90 -10.63 -2.94 17.81
C ALA A 90 -9.14 -3.11 17.50
N THR A 91 -8.79 -3.40 16.25
CA THR A 91 -7.39 -3.47 15.81
C THR A 91 -6.69 -2.12 15.95
N ILE A 92 -7.33 -1.01 15.57
CA ILE A 92 -6.76 0.34 15.79
C ILE A 92 -6.55 0.62 17.27
N SER A 93 -7.51 0.25 18.12
CA SER A 93 -7.42 0.43 19.57
C SER A 93 -6.31 -0.41 20.20
N SER A 94 -6.11 -1.65 19.74
CA SER A 94 -4.98 -2.51 20.15
C SER A 94 -3.65 -1.85 19.80
N LEU A 95 -3.47 -1.42 18.54
CA LEU A 95 -2.23 -0.79 18.09
C LEU A 95 -1.92 0.53 18.83
N GLN A 96 -2.94 1.32 19.17
CA GLN A 96 -2.78 2.52 19.99
C GLN A 96 -2.36 2.19 21.42
N THR A 97 -2.91 1.12 22.00
CA THR A 97 -2.56 0.64 23.34
C THR A 97 -1.13 0.12 23.37
N GLU A 98 -0.76 -0.68 22.38
CA GLU A 98 0.62 -1.17 22.20
C GLU A 98 1.59 -0.02 22.01
N ARG A 99 1.25 0.98 21.17
CA ARG A 99 2.07 2.19 21.02
C ARG A 99 2.25 2.93 22.34
N ALA A 100 1.18 3.12 23.12
CA ALA A 100 1.27 3.79 24.42
C ALA A 100 2.10 2.97 25.42
N ALA A 101 2.06 1.64 25.35
CA ALA A 101 2.91 0.78 26.15
C ALA A 101 4.39 0.89 25.73
N ILE A 102 4.67 0.98 24.43
CA ILE A 102 6.03 1.21 23.90
C ILE A 102 6.56 2.58 24.36
N GLU A 103 5.74 3.64 24.30
CA GLU A 103 6.14 4.98 24.76
C GLU A 103 6.49 5.00 26.27
N ARG A 104 5.81 4.16 27.08
CA ARG A 104 6.12 4.02 28.52
C ARG A 104 7.34 3.14 28.79
N THR A 105 7.64 2.18 27.91
CA THR A 105 8.72 1.20 28.09
C THR A 105 10.03 1.60 27.42
N MET A 106 10.02 2.54 26.47
CA MET A 106 11.20 3.11 25.79
C MET A 106 12.12 3.96 26.69
N THR A 107 11.86 4.02 28.00
CA THR A 107 12.85 4.39 29.02
C THR A 107 13.76 3.21 29.44
N GLY A 108 13.59 2.01 28.85
CA GLY A 108 14.40 0.82 29.12
C GLY A 108 14.60 -0.07 27.89
N SER A 109 15.78 -0.69 27.80
CA SER A 109 16.26 -1.49 26.66
C SER A 109 15.33 -2.66 26.29
N LEU A 110 15.00 -2.80 25.00
CA LEU A 110 14.19 -3.90 24.47
C LEU A 110 14.93 -5.23 24.58
N ARG A 111 14.45 -6.16 25.42
CA ARG A 111 14.81 -7.58 25.30
C ARG A 111 14.04 -8.17 24.12
N ILE A 112 14.77 -8.46 23.04
CA ILE A 112 14.29 -9.36 21.99
C ILE A 112 14.19 -10.75 22.63
N VAL A 113 12.98 -11.26 22.80
CA VAL A 113 12.76 -12.66 23.18
C VAL A 113 12.99 -13.50 21.92
N PRO A 114 13.98 -14.43 21.91
CA PRO A 114 14.19 -15.30 20.77
C PRO A 114 12.96 -16.20 20.54
N PRO A 115 12.70 -16.60 19.29
CA PRO A 115 11.57 -17.47 18.97
C PRO A 115 11.65 -18.78 19.76
N ALA A 116 10.50 -19.21 20.29
CA ALA A 116 10.39 -20.46 21.03
C ALA A 116 10.91 -21.63 20.17
N PRO A 117 11.64 -22.59 20.78
CA PRO A 117 12.07 -23.79 20.06
C PRO A 117 10.85 -24.56 19.54
N PRO A 118 10.98 -25.28 18.41
CA PRO A 118 9.89 -26.06 17.85
C PRO A 118 9.44 -27.10 18.88
N GLU A 119 8.13 -27.12 19.14
CA GLU A 119 7.47 -28.17 19.92
C GLU A 119 7.67 -29.49 19.17
N ASP A 120 8.51 -30.37 19.71
CA ASP A 120 8.66 -31.73 19.20
C ASP A 120 7.33 -32.45 19.38
N GLY A 121 6.80 -32.91 18.26
CA GLY A 121 5.47 -33.47 18.16
C GLY A 121 5.27 -34.75 18.98
N ASP A 122 4.02 -34.93 19.39
CA ASP A 122 3.26 -36.17 19.33
C ASP A 122 4.10 -37.46 19.19
N SER A 123 4.46 -38.03 20.34
CA SER A 123 4.69 -39.47 20.44
C SER A 123 3.65 -40.01 21.40
N GLY A 124 2.53 -40.44 20.83
CA GLY A 124 1.54 -41.22 21.53
C GLY A 124 2.11 -42.53 22.07
N GLU A 125 1.53 -42.96 23.18
CA GLU A 125 1.16 -44.34 23.52
C GLU A 125 -0.04 -44.29 24.48
#